data_AF-A0A257VEU2-F1
#
_entry.id   AF-A0A257VEU2-F1
#
_cell.length_a   1.000
_cell.length_b   1.000
_cell.length_c   1.000
_cell.angle_alpha   90.00
_cell.angle_beta   90.00
_cell.angle_gamma   90.00
#
_symmetry.space_group_name_H-M   'P 1'
#
loop_
_entity.id
_entity.type
_entity.pdbx_description
1 polymer ?
#
loop_
_entity_poly.entity_id
_entity_poly.type
_entity_poly.pdbx_seq_one_letter_code
_entity_poly.pdbx_strand_id
1 'polypeptide(L)'
;METQILGYEREGDVPGSMIPYLYFEYLRTRHAGRLAGIFEHNALDIVTLACLTGIVPRAFAEPLAVKLHRGAEMVGLGRWLRKAERLDDAAILFRRAIDKGLPDELLWRTMWDCALLEKKQGREAAATALFSELSTVRNPHQGGAFEELAKYFEHKEKNVAMALDMTDAALRLARTEALLKRRERLAKKQSPARRLL
;
A
#
# COMPACT_ATOMS: atom_id res chain seq x y z
N MET A 1 8.03 -12.77 15.87
CA MET A 1 7.77 -12.56 14.42
C MET A 1 6.30 -12.30 14.16
N GLU A 2 5.36 -12.96 14.85
CA GLU A 2 3.94 -12.54 14.92
C GLU A 2 3.72 -11.21 15.65
N THR A 3 4.48 -10.96 16.73
CA THR A 3 4.34 -9.76 17.59
C THR A 3 4.52 -8.45 16.82
N GLN A 4 5.35 -8.44 15.78
CA GLN A 4 5.62 -7.26 14.95
C GLN A 4 4.56 -7.01 13.88
N ILE A 5 3.67 -7.98 13.62
CA ILE A 5 2.66 -7.89 12.56
C ILE A 5 1.25 -7.67 13.15
N LEU A 6 0.98 -8.20 14.34
CA LEU A 6 -0.35 -8.19 14.96
C LEU A 6 -0.52 -7.21 16.12
N GLY A 7 0.57 -6.61 16.65
CA GLY A 7 0.49 -5.60 17.72
C GLY A 7 -0.18 -6.07 19.00
N TYR A 8 -0.30 -7.39 19.19
CA TYR A 8 -0.97 -8.01 20.33
C TYR A 8 0.03 -8.95 21.00
N GLU A 9 0.44 -8.63 22.22
CA GLU A 9 1.03 -9.63 23.12
C GLU A 9 -0.12 -10.44 23.70
N ARG A 10 -0.17 -11.74 23.36
CA ARG A 10 -1.14 -12.65 23.94
C ARG A 10 -0.71 -12.94 25.38
N GLU A 11 -1.40 -12.35 26.35
CA GLU A 11 -1.17 -12.63 27.78
C GLU A 11 -1.44 -14.11 28.07
N GLY A 12 -0.47 -14.78 28.69
CA GLY A 12 -0.60 -16.18 29.15
C GLY A 12 -0.10 -17.26 28.18
N ASP A 13 0.41 -16.88 27.01
CA ASP A 13 0.91 -17.86 26.03
C ASP A 13 2.29 -18.44 26.42
N VAL A 14 2.45 -19.75 26.26
CA VAL A 14 3.74 -20.41 26.48
C VAL A 14 4.65 -20.07 25.30
N PRO A 15 5.87 -19.52 25.54
CA PRO A 15 6.86 -19.32 24.48
C PRO A 15 7.08 -20.63 23.71
N GLY A 16 7.00 -20.57 22.37
CA GLY A 16 7.13 -21.76 21.53
C GLY A 16 8.40 -22.59 21.79
N SER A 17 9.48 -21.94 22.23
CA SER A 17 10.73 -22.60 22.64
C SER A 17 10.60 -23.48 23.90
N MET A 18 9.60 -23.25 24.75
CA MET A 18 9.34 -24.03 25.97
C MET A 18 8.46 -25.26 25.73
N ILE A 19 7.77 -25.35 24.59
CA ILE A 19 6.87 -26.47 24.26
C ILE A 19 7.58 -27.84 24.34
N PRO A 20 8.81 -28.02 23.81
CA PRO A 20 9.52 -29.30 23.93
C PRO A 20 9.80 -29.69 25.39
N TYR A 21 10.16 -28.72 26.24
CA TYR A 21 10.45 -28.96 27.66
C TYR A 21 9.19 -29.44 28.41
N LEU A 22 8.06 -28.77 28.19
CA LEU A 22 6.79 -29.14 28.82
C LEU A 22 6.29 -30.52 28.35
N TYR A 23 6.55 -30.88 27.10
CA TYR A 23 6.25 -32.21 26.59
C TYR A 23 7.08 -33.31 27.29
N PHE A 24 8.40 -33.12 27.44
CA PHE A 24 9.25 -34.06 28.19
C PHE A 24 8.88 -34.13 29.68
N GLU A 25 8.49 -33.01 30.28
CA GLU A 25 7.98 -33.00 31.64
C GLU A 25 6.70 -33.83 31.79
N TYR A 26 5.76 -33.73 30.85
CA TYR A 26 4.59 -34.59 30.81
C TYR A 26 4.95 -36.07 30.66
N LEU A 27 5.91 -36.42 29.78
CA LEU A 27 6.34 -37.81 29.62
C LEU A 27 6.86 -38.42 30.94
N ARG A 28 7.55 -37.60 31.75
CA ARG A 28 8.10 -38.01 33.05
C ARG A 28 7.06 -38.04 34.16
N THR A 29 6.21 -37.02 34.25
CA THR A 29 5.31 -36.79 35.39
C THR A 29 3.88 -37.29 35.17
N ARG A 30 3.51 -37.54 33.90
CA ARG A 30 2.14 -37.81 33.44
C ARG A 30 1.13 -36.72 33.80
N HIS A 31 1.59 -35.53 34.18
CA HIS A 31 0.74 -34.41 34.54
C HIS A 31 0.57 -33.46 33.35
N ALA A 32 -0.64 -33.41 32.78
CA ALA A 32 -0.93 -32.65 31.57
C ALA A 32 -1.40 -31.20 31.83
N GLY A 33 -1.52 -30.76 33.08
CA GLY A 33 -2.10 -29.45 33.42
C GLY A 33 -1.43 -28.27 32.71
N ARG A 34 -0.11 -28.32 32.51
CA ARG A 34 0.64 -27.27 31.79
C ARG A 34 0.61 -27.40 30.26
N LEU A 35 0.10 -28.51 29.72
CA LEU A 35 -0.08 -28.72 28.28
C LEU A 35 -1.47 -28.30 27.79
N ALA A 36 -2.45 -28.16 28.69
CA ALA A 36 -3.84 -27.84 28.32
C ALA A 36 -3.95 -26.59 27.44
N GLY A 37 -3.30 -25.49 27.85
CA GLY A 37 -3.26 -24.26 27.04
C GLY A 37 -2.59 -24.46 25.68
N ILE A 38 -1.57 -25.30 25.57
CA ILE A 38 -0.91 -25.59 24.27
C ILE A 38 -1.87 -26.34 23.34
N PHE A 39 -2.65 -27.28 23.86
CA PHE A 39 -3.63 -28.02 23.06
C PHE A 39 -4.81 -27.15 22.62
N GLU A 40 -5.30 -26.26 23.50
CA GLU A 40 -6.35 -25.31 23.16
C GLU A 40 -5.89 -24.38 22.02
N HIS A 41 -4.67 -23.83 22.12
CA HIS A 41 -4.09 -23.02 21.04
C HIS A 41 -3.89 -23.83 19.75
N ASN A 42 -3.36 -25.05 19.84
CA ASN A 42 -3.17 -25.87 18.65
C ASN A 42 -4.50 -26.23 17.96
N ALA A 43 -5.56 -26.48 18.74
CA ALA A 43 -6.90 -26.71 18.20
C ALA A 43 -7.43 -25.46 17.47
N LEU A 44 -7.26 -24.27 18.06
CA LEU A 44 -7.63 -23.00 17.42
C LEU A 44 -6.81 -22.75 16.14
N ASP A 45 -5.52 -23.07 16.13
CA ASP A 45 -4.65 -22.94 14.97
C ASP A 45 -5.08 -23.89 13.84
N ILE A 46 -5.42 -25.15 14.14
CA ILE A 46 -5.91 -26.11 13.15
C ILE A 46 -7.24 -25.62 12.54
N VAL A 47 -8.16 -25.11 13.37
CA VAL A 47 -9.42 -24.53 12.89
C VAL A 47 -9.14 -23.29 12.03
N THR A 48 -8.25 -22.42 12.47
CA THR A 48 -7.86 -21.20 11.73
C THR A 48 -7.23 -21.56 10.39
N LEU A 49 -6.35 -22.57 10.36
CA LEU A 49 -5.73 -23.06 9.13
C LEU A 49 -6.78 -23.65 8.19
N ALA A 50 -7.75 -24.43 8.69
CA ALA A 50 -8.87 -24.94 7.89
C ALA A 50 -9.76 -23.82 7.32
N CYS A 51 -10.00 -22.75 8.09
CA CYS A 51 -10.70 -21.57 7.58
C CYS A 51 -9.87 -20.87 6.48
N LEU A 52 -8.57 -20.69 6.69
CA LEU A 52 -7.66 -20.07 5.73
C LEU A 52 -7.55 -20.90 4.44
N THR A 53 -7.53 -22.24 4.51
CA THR A 53 -7.52 -23.10 3.32
C THR A 53 -8.82 -23.02 2.52
N GLY A 54 -9.94 -22.59 3.10
CA GLY A 54 -11.16 -22.27 2.36
C GLY A 54 -11.15 -20.86 1.76
N ILE A 55 -10.62 -19.88 2.49
CA ILE A 55 -10.66 -18.45 2.11
C ILE A 55 -9.58 -18.11 1.09
N VAL A 56 -8.34 -18.58 1.30
CA VAL A 56 -7.17 -18.19 0.49
C VAL A 56 -7.32 -18.65 -0.96
N PRO A 57 -7.63 -19.92 -1.29
CA PRO A 57 -7.80 -20.33 -2.69
C PRO A 57 -8.90 -19.53 -3.39
N ARG A 58 -10.00 -19.22 -2.67
CA ARG A 58 -11.10 -18.43 -3.22
C ARG A 58 -10.71 -16.96 -3.44
N ALA A 59 -9.93 -16.37 -2.54
CA ALA A 59 -9.38 -15.03 -2.72
C ALA A 59 -8.42 -14.93 -3.91
N PHE A 60 -7.84 -16.04 -4.32
CA PHE A 60 -6.94 -16.09 -5.46
C PHE A 60 -7.71 -16.39 -6.77
N ALA A 61 -8.76 -17.20 -6.72
CA ALA A 61 -9.63 -17.46 -7.87
C ALA A 61 -10.51 -16.24 -8.20
N GLU A 62 -11.26 -15.76 -7.21
CA GLU A 62 -12.26 -14.68 -7.32
C GLU A 62 -11.97 -13.56 -6.29
N PRO A 63 -10.85 -12.83 -6.43
CA PRO A 63 -10.37 -11.85 -5.44
C PRO A 63 -11.38 -10.76 -5.10
N LEU A 64 -12.22 -10.36 -6.06
CA LEU A 64 -13.19 -9.28 -5.87
C LEU A 64 -14.48 -9.75 -5.19
N ALA A 65 -14.72 -11.07 -5.13
CA ALA A 65 -15.91 -11.68 -4.53
C ALA A 65 -15.69 -12.06 -3.06
N VAL A 66 -14.44 -12.09 -2.59
CA VAL A 66 -14.14 -12.37 -1.18
C VAL A 66 -14.55 -11.20 -0.29
N LYS A 67 -15.25 -11.52 0.80
CA LYS A 67 -15.67 -10.55 1.81
C LYS A 67 -14.46 -10.11 2.63
N LEU A 68 -13.88 -8.97 2.26
CA LEU A 68 -12.80 -8.32 3.01
C LEU A 68 -13.36 -7.23 3.92
N HIS A 69 -13.06 -7.33 5.21
CA HIS A 69 -13.65 -6.50 6.24
C HIS A 69 -12.79 -5.28 6.60
N ARG A 70 -11.48 -5.32 6.36
CA ARG A 70 -10.57 -4.22 6.65
C ARG A 70 -9.87 -3.71 5.39
N GLY A 71 -9.63 -2.41 5.30
CA GLY A 71 -8.88 -1.82 4.20
C GLY A 71 -7.47 -2.44 4.05
N ALA A 72 -6.81 -2.76 5.17
CA ALA A 72 -5.50 -3.40 5.16
C ALA A 72 -5.50 -4.79 4.47
N GLU A 73 -6.59 -5.56 4.58
CA GLU A 73 -6.73 -6.85 3.90
C GLU A 73 -6.83 -6.66 2.38
N MET A 74 -7.58 -5.65 1.96
CA MET A 74 -7.69 -5.26 0.54
C MET A 74 -6.34 -4.80 -0.02
N VAL A 75 -5.56 -4.01 0.75
CA VAL A 75 -4.20 -3.61 0.35
C VAL A 75 -3.28 -4.83 0.23
N GLY A 76 -3.34 -5.75 1.19
CA GLY A 76 -2.56 -6.99 1.15
C GLY A 76 -2.84 -7.82 -0.10
N LEU A 77 -4.12 -8.09 -0.38
CA LEU A 77 -4.54 -8.84 -1.57
C LEU A 77 -4.23 -8.07 -2.88
N GLY A 78 -4.44 -6.75 -2.90
CA GLY A 78 -4.12 -5.89 -4.05
C GLY A 78 -2.63 -5.91 -4.41
N ARG A 79 -1.73 -5.88 -3.41
CA ARG A 79 -0.28 -6.01 -3.63
C ARG A 79 0.08 -7.38 -4.22
N TRP A 80 -0.56 -8.44 -3.74
CA TRP A 80 -0.37 -9.78 -4.30
C TRP A 80 -0.84 -9.84 -5.76
N LEU A 81 -2.04 -9.34 -6.07
CA LEU A 81 -2.60 -9.31 -7.42
C LEU A 81 -1.71 -8.53 -8.39
N ARG A 82 -1.16 -7.39 -7.94
CA ARG A 82 -0.19 -6.61 -8.72
C ARG A 82 1.06 -7.43 -9.04
N LYS A 83 1.58 -8.22 -8.10
CA LYS A 83 2.72 -9.12 -8.32
C LYS A 83 2.37 -10.27 -9.27
N ALA A 84 1.11 -10.71 -9.28
CA ALA A 84 0.57 -11.70 -10.21
C ALA A 84 0.08 -11.09 -11.55
N GLU A 85 0.42 -9.84 -11.84
CA GLU A 85 0.04 -9.09 -13.05
C GLU A 85 -1.47 -8.93 -13.29
N ARG A 86 -2.30 -9.18 -12.28
CA ARG A 86 -3.75 -8.90 -12.29
C ARG A 86 -4.04 -7.45 -11.92
N LEU A 87 -3.60 -6.55 -12.79
CA LEU A 87 -3.53 -5.10 -12.52
C LEU A 87 -4.91 -4.45 -12.31
N ASP A 88 -5.93 -4.90 -13.02
CA ASP A 88 -7.30 -4.39 -12.87
C ASP A 88 -7.89 -4.70 -11.50
N ASP A 89 -7.79 -5.96 -11.08
CA ASP A 89 -8.28 -6.40 -9.77
C ASP A 89 -7.52 -5.69 -8.64
N ALA A 90 -6.20 -5.53 -8.79
CA ALA A 90 -5.38 -4.79 -7.83
C ALA A 90 -5.83 -3.33 -7.69
N ALA A 91 -6.09 -2.64 -8.80
CA ALA A 91 -6.58 -1.25 -8.78
C ALA A 91 -7.96 -1.13 -8.13
N ILE A 92 -8.86 -2.09 -8.38
CA ILE A 92 -10.17 -2.15 -7.72
C ILE A 92 -10.01 -2.30 -6.19
N LEU A 93 -9.16 -3.22 -5.74
CA LEU A 93 -8.96 -3.43 -4.31
C LEU A 93 -8.28 -2.24 -3.62
N PHE A 94 -7.31 -1.58 -4.25
CA PHE A 94 -6.70 -0.38 -3.68
C PHE A 94 -7.71 0.77 -3.53
N ARG A 95 -8.57 1.01 -4.53
CA ARG A 95 -9.64 2.01 -4.41
C ARG A 95 -10.62 1.69 -3.29
N ARG A 96 -11.11 0.45 -3.24
CA ARG A 96 -11.97 -0.01 -2.14
C ARG A 96 -11.31 0.17 -0.77
N ALA A 97 -9.99 -0.04 -0.68
CA ALA A 97 -9.25 0.15 0.57
C ALA A 97 -9.20 1.63 0.99
N ILE A 98 -8.91 2.53 0.04
CA ILE A 98 -8.88 3.98 0.24
C ILE A 98 -10.26 4.47 0.71
N ASP A 99 -11.32 4.11 0.00
CA ASP A 99 -12.70 4.52 0.30
C ASP A 99 -13.19 4.07 1.69
N LYS A 100 -12.65 2.94 2.17
CA LYS A 100 -13.00 2.36 3.47
C LYS A 100 -12.31 3.04 4.65
N GLY A 101 -11.34 3.90 4.39
CA GLY A 101 -10.49 4.52 5.40
C GLY A 101 -9.31 3.62 5.77
N LEU A 102 -8.11 4.19 5.67
CA LEU A 102 -6.86 3.57 6.07
C LEU A 102 -6.14 4.50 7.06
N PRO A 103 -5.34 3.96 7.99
CA PRO A 103 -4.39 4.78 8.74
C PRO A 103 -3.45 5.52 7.78
N ASP A 104 -3.13 6.78 8.07
CA ASP A 104 -2.40 7.71 7.19
C ASP A 104 -1.20 7.10 6.46
N GLU A 105 -0.31 6.41 7.18
CA GLU A 105 0.89 5.82 6.56
C GLU A 105 0.53 4.79 5.49
N LEU A 106 -0.47 3.94 5.76
CA LEU A 106 -0.94 2.95 4.81
C LEU A 106 -1.77 3.60 3.69
N LEU A 107 -2.53 4.64 4.00
CA LEU A 107 -3.31 5.42 3.05
C LEU A 107 -2.41 6.03 1.98
N TRP A 108 -1.42 6.84 2.36
CA TRP A 108 -0.55 7.56 1.43
C TRP A 108 0.22 6.61 0.52
N ARG A 109 0.73 5.52 1.07
CA ARG A 109 1.39 4.48 0.28
C ARG A 109 0.44 3.81 -0.70
N THR A 110 -0.78 3.49 -0.27
CA THR A 110 -1.79 2.83 -1.12
C THR A 110 -2.24 3.75 -2.24
N MET A 111 -2.48 5.03 -1.97
CA MET A 111 -2.80 6.03 -3.00
C MET A 111 -1.67 6.18 -4.01
N TRP A 112 -0.42 6.23 -3.55
CA TRP A 112 0.75 6.32 -4.43
C TRP A 112 0.88 5.09 -5.34
N ASP A 113 0.79 3.89 -4.75
CA ASP A 113 0.82 2.63 -5.50
C ASP A 113 -0.35 2.53 -6.50
N CYS A 114 -1.55 2.97 -6.11
CA CYS A 114 -2.72 3.00 -6.98
C CYS A 114 -2.54 4.00 -8.13
N ALA A 115 -2.05 5.21 -7.86
CA ALA A 115 -1.84 6.23 -8.89
C ALA A 115 -0.83 5.77 -9.96
N LEU A 116 0.28 5.16 -9.54
CA LEU A 116 1.27 4.57 -10.45
C LEU A 116 0.67 3.42 -11.28
N LEU A 117 -0.17 2.59 -10.67
CA LEU A 117 -0.84 1.48 -11.33
C LEU A 117 -1.83 1.98 -12.39
N GLU A 118 -2.69 2.94 -12.04
CA GLU A 118 -3.66 3.52 -12.97
C GLU A 118 -2.95 4.22 -14.15
N LYS A 119 -1.85 4.93 -13.86
CA LYS A 119 -1.00 5.53 -14.89
C LYS A 119 -0.40 4.47 -15.82
N LYS A 120 0.13 3.37 -15.29
CA LYS A 120 0.68 2.26 -16.10
C LYS A 120 -0.37 1.65 -17.03
N GLN A 121 -1.64 1.67 -16.62
CA GLN A 121 -2.77 1.16 -17.40
C GLN A 121 -3.40 2.21 -18.33
N GLY A 122 -2.80 3.41 -18.45
CA GLY A 122 -3.31 4.48 -19.31
C GLY A 122 -4.54 5.22 -18.76
N ARG A 123 -4.94 4.96 -17.52
CA ARG A 123 -6.08 5.62 -16.84
C ARG A 123 -5.62 6.93 -16.22
N GLU A 124 -5.22 7.85 -17.07
CA GLU A 124 -4.57 9.12 -16.71
C GLU A 124 -5.42 9.96 -15.74
N ALA A 125 -6.73 10.06 -15.98
CA ALA A 125 -7.64 10.84 -15.13
C ALA A 125 -7.68 10.31 -13.68
N ALA A 126 -7.75 8.98 -13.51
CA ALA A 126 -7.75 8.35 -12.19
C ALA A 126 -6.40 8.53 -11.47
N ALA A 127 -5.29 8.37 -12.21
CA ALA A 127 -3.95 8.62 -11.67
C ALA A 127 -3.76 10.07 -11.22
N THR A 128 -4.18 11.02 -12.05
CA THR A 128 -4.04 12.46 -11.79
C THR A 128 -4.89 12.90 -10.60
N ALA A 129 -6.08 12.33 -10.42
CA ALA A 129 -6.91 12.58 -9.24
C ALA A 129 -6.17 12.16 -7.95
N LEU A 130 -5.60 10.96 -7.91
CA LEU A 130 -4.85 10.47 -6.75
C LEU A 130 -3.57 11.28 -6.48
N PHE A 131 -2.82 11.66 -7.53
CA PHE A 131 -1.67 12.54 -7.36
C PHE A 131 -2.08 13.93 -6.85
N SER A 132 -3.21 14.46 -7.34
CA SER A 132 -3.75 15.73 -6.84
C SER A 132 -4.07 15.64 -5.37
N GLU A 133 -4.76 14.59 -4.93
CA GLU A 133 -5.09 14.37 -3.53
C GLU A 133 -3.83 14.23 -2.65
N LEU A 134 -2.85 13.43 -3.09
CA LEU A 134 -1.54 13.30 -2.42
C LEU A 134 -0.76 14.61 -2.34
N SER A 135 -1.05 15.58 -3.20
CA SER A 135 -0.37 16.88 -3.20
C SER A 135 -0.91 17.84 -2.12
N THR A 136 -2.12 17.60 -1.62
CA THR A 136 -2.85 18.54 -0.74
C THR A 136 -2.32 18.62 0.69
N VAL A 137 -1.85 17.51 1.26
CA VAL A 137 -1.41 17.40 2.65
C VAL A 137 0.02 16.87 2.71
N ARG A 138 0.81 17.29 3.72
CA ARG A 138 2.19 16.82 3.89
C ARG A 138 2.22 15.32 4.15
N ASN A 139 2.88 14.58 3.26
CA ASN A 139 3.08 13.14 3.38
C ASN A 139 4.38 12.72 2.65
N PRO A 140 4.88 11.48 2.84
CA PRO A 140 6.12 11.01 2.22
C PRO A 140 6.12 11.03 0.68
N HIS A 141 4.95 10.99 0.04
CA HIS A 141 4.78 10.92 -1.42
C HIS A 141 4.44 12.27 -2.07
N GLN A 142 4.23 13.33 -1.28
CA GLN A 142 3.78 14.65 -1.77
C GLN A 142 4.71 15.23 -2.85
N GLY A 143 6.04 15.14 -2.66
CA GLY A 143 7.00 15.63 -3.65
C GLY A 143 6.95 14.86 -4.97
N GLY A 144 6.80 13.54 -4.90
CA GLY A 144 6.60 12.69 -6.07
C GLY A 144 5.28 13.00 -6.79
N ALA A 145 4.21 13.28 -6.04
CA ALA A 145 2.92 13.65 -6.60
C ALA A 145 2.99 14.97 -7.38
N PHE A 146 3.63 16.01 -6.81
CA PHE A 146 3.88 17.26 -7.54
C PHE A 146 4.70 17.05 -8.81
N GLU A 147 5.71 16.18 -8.77
CA GLU A 147 6.48 15.85 -9.97
C GLU A 147 5.61 15.19 -11.06
N GLU A 148 4.73 14.25 -10.70
CA GLU A 148 3.83 13.60 -11.64
C GLU A 148 2.80 14.57 -12.21
N LEU A 149 2.25 15.46 -11.39
CA LEU A 149 1.35 16.54 -11.85
C LEU A 149 2.07 17.51 -12.80
N ALA A 150 3.33 17.86 -12.53
CA ALA A 150 4.11 18.70 -13.44
C ALA A 150 4.27 18.03 -14.82
N LYS A 151 4.52 16.71 -14.86
CA LYS A 151 4.58 15.94 -16.12
C LYS A 151 3.23 15.93 -16.83
N TYR A 152 2.13 15.75 -16.10
CA TYR A 152 0.78 15.78 -16.65
C TYR A 152 0.48 17.13 -17.31
N PHE A 153 0.65 18.24 -16.59
CA PHE A 153 0.40 19.57 -17.14
C PHE A 153 1.33 19.94 -18.30
N GLU A 154 2.61 19.52 -18.27
CA GLU A 154 3.55 19.77 -19.38
C GLU A 154 3.16 18.98 -20.64
N HIS A 155 2.82 17.70 -20.51
CA HIS A 155 2.70 16.79 -21.65
C HIS A 155 1.27 16.63 -22.16
N LYS A 156 0.27 16.60 -21.28
CA LYS A 156 -1.14 16.34 -21.63
C LYS A 156 -1.89 17.64 -21.85
N GLU A 157 -1.99 18.47 -20.81
CA GLU A 157 -2.73 19.75 -20.86
C GLU A 157 -2.00 20.86 -21.63
N LYS A 158 -0.69 20.70 -21.86
CA LYS A 158 0.20 21.74 -22.42
C LYS A 158 0.14 23.06 -21.63
N ASN A 159 -0.21 22.99 -20.35
CA ASN A 159 -0.27 24.14 -19.46
C ASN A 159 1.10 24.33 -18.78
N VAL A 160 1.95 25.15 -19.40
CA VAL A 160 3.31 25.42 -18.93
C VAL A 160 3.32 26.11 -17.56
N ALA A 161 2.35 26.99 -17.29
CA ALA A 161 2.26 27.71 -16.02
C ALA A 161 2.00 26.74 -14.86
N MET A 162 0.97 25.90 -14.97
CA MET A 162 0.67 24.88 -13.96
C MET A 162 1.81 23.87 -13.81
N ALA A 163 2.45 23.47 -14.91
CA ALA A 163 3.62 22.58 -14.84
C ALA A 163 4.79 23.21 -14.05
N LEU A 164 5.00 24.52 -14.20
CA LEU A 164 6.01 25.25 -13.46
C LEU A 164 5.64 25.35 -11.96
N ASP A 165 4.39 25.68 -11.64
CA ASP A 165 3.90 25.78 -10.26
C ASP A 165 4.06 24.46 -9.51
N MET A 166 3.69 23.34 -10.15
CA MET A 166 3.88 22.00 -9.59
C MET A 166 5.36 21.65 -9.43
N THR A 167 6.21 22.03 -10.39
CA THR A 167 7.67 21.80 -10.29
C THR A 167 8.28 22.60 -9.13
N ASP A 168 7.87 23.85 -8.95
CA ASP A 168 8.32 24.70 -7.85
C ASP A 168 7.82 24.18 -6.50
N ALA A 169 6.60 23.63 -6.44
CA ALA A 169 6.09 22.95 -5.26
C ALA A 169 6.92 21.70 -4.90
N ALA A 170 7.28 20.87 -5.88
CA ALA A 170 8.17 19.74 -5.67
C ALA A 170 9.55 20.17 -5.15
N LEU A 171 10.13 21.25 -5.72
CA LEU A 171 11.43 21.78 -5.31
C LEU A 171 11.47 22.31 -3.87
N ARG A 172 10.34 22.82 -3.36
CA ARG A 172 10.23 23.21 -1.93
C ARG A 172 10.31 22.02 -0.99
N LEU A 173 9.96 20.82 -1.45
CA LEU A 173 10.01 19.59 -0.65
C LEU A 173 11.34 18.86 -0.79
N ALA A 174 11.87 18.76 -2.01
CA ALA A 174 13.14 18.14 -2.30
C ALA A 174 13.80 18.79 -3.53
N ARG A 175 15.04 19.24 -3.37
CA ARG A 175 15.81 19.82 -4.48
C ARG A 175 16.60 18.72 -5.18
N THR A 176 16.16 18.33 -6.36
CA THR A 176 16.86 17.37 -7.22
C THR A 176 17.30 18.02 -8.52
N GLU A 177 18.39 17.53 -9.11
CA GLU A 177 18.90 18.04 -10.39
C GLU A 177 17.85 17.91 -11.51
N ALA A 178 17.07 16.82 -11.51
CA ALA A 178 16.00 16.59 -12.47
C ALA A 178 14.91 17.67 -12.39
N LEU A 179 14.51 18.07 -11.18
CA LEU A 179 13.51 19.12 -10.99
C LEU A 179 14.05 20.50 -11.37
N LEU A 180 15.31 20.81 -11.04
CA LEU A 180 15.95 22.07 -11.46
C LEU A 180 16.00 22.18 -12.99
N LYS A 181 16.46 21.13 -13.69
CA LYS A 181 16.48 21.07 -15.15
C LYS A 181 15.08 21.20 -15.76
N ARG A 182 14.05 20.57 -15.16
CA ARG A 182 12.65 20.72 -15.59
C ARG A 182 12.19 22.16 -15.44
N ARG A 183 12.44 22.79 -14.30
CA ARG A 183 12.08 24.18 -14.03
C ARG A 183 12.70 25.14 -15.05
N GLU A 184 14.00 25.02 -15.31
CA GLU A 184 14.70 25.85 -16.30
C GLU A 184 14.10 25.69 -17.71
N ARG A 185 13.80 24.45 -18.12
CA ARG A 185 13.16 24.17 -19.41
C ARG A 185 11.77 24.81 -19.50
N LEU A 186 10.97 24.70 -18.44
CA LEU A 186 9.60 25.26 -18.39
C LEU A 186 9.63 26.80 -18.36
N ALA A 187 10.53 27.42 -17.60
CA ALA A 187 10.70 28.87 -17.57
C ALA A 187 11.03 29.44 -18.95
N LYS A 188 11.92 28.78 -19.71
CA LYS A 188 12.23 29.17 -21.10
C LYS A 188 11.02 29.06 -22.04
N LYS A 189 10.10 28.11 -21.80
CA LYS A 189 8.85 27.95 -22.58
C LYS A 189 7.79 28.99 -22.23
N GLN A 190 7.80 29.50 -21.00
CA GLN A 190 6.84 30.51 -20.53
C GLN A 190 7.20 31.93 -21.01
N SER A 191 8.49 32.22 -21.20
CA SER A 191 8.95 33.49 -21.75
C SER A 191 8.42 33.71 -23.18
N PRO A 192 7.86 34.88 -23.51
CA PRO A 192 7.15 35.14 -24.77
C PRO A 192 8.03 35.19 -26.04
N ALA A 193 9.33 34.89 -25.95
CA ALA A 193 10.31 35.07 -27.02
C ALA A 193 10.19 34.08 -28.21
N ARG A 194 9.12 33.30 -28.33
CA ARG A 194 8.93 32.29 -29.39
C ARG A 194 7.63 32.42 -30.21
N ARG A 195 6.86 33.51 -30.06
CA ARG A 195 5.66 33.77 -30.89
C ARG A 195 5.88 34.74 -32.06
N LEU A 196 7.12 35.17 -32.32
CA LEU A 196 7.45 36.08 -33.41
C LEU A 196 8.75 35.64 -34.11
N LEU A 197 8.64 34.61 -34.97
CA LEU A 197 9.42 34.36 -36.19
C LEU A 197 8.60 33.40 -37.05
#